data_AF-A0A261D9V7-F1
#
_entry.id   AF-A0A261D9V7-F1
#
_cell.length_a   1.000
_cell.length_b   1.000
_cell.length_c   1.000
_cell.angle_alpha   90.00
_cell.angle_beta   90.00
_cell.angle_gamma   90.00
#
_symmetry.space_group_name_H-M   'P 1'
#
loop_
_entity.id
_entity.type
_entity.pdbx_description
1 polymer ?
#
loop_
_entity_poly.entity_id
_entity_poly.type
_entity_poly.pdbx_seq_one_letter_code
_entity_poly.pdbx_strand_id
1 'polypeptide(L)' 'MQEDAEDIALEESFKEGEAKGKAEGKITMAKKMLAKRKPIDEIIEFTELTIEEIKVLKKEIEQSKKNSL' A
#
# COMPACT_ATOMS: atom_id res chain seq x y z
N MET A 1 4.06 -4.97 39.82
CA MET A 1 3.86 -4.07 38.66
C MET A 1 4.73 -4.59 37.54
N GLN A 2 4.20 -5.58 36.81
CA GLN A 2 4.85 -6.19 35.65
C GLN A 2 3.84 -6.35 34.50
N GLU A 3 2.61 -5.83 34.68
CA GLU A 3 1.51 -5.85 33.70
C GLU A 3 1.74 -4.82 32.58
N ASP A 4 2.47 -3.73 32.85
CA ASP A 4 2.56 -2.61 31.91
C ASP A 4 3.44 -2.90 30.67
N ALA A 5 4.44 -3.77 30.77
CA ALA A 5 5.40 -3.99 29.68
C ALA A 5 4.84 -4.91 28.56
N GLU A 6 4.03 -5.90 28.93
CA GLU A 6 3.41 -6.83 27.98
C GLU A 6 2.26 -6.15 27.21
N ASP A 7 1.48 -5.31 27.88
CA ASP A 7 0.40 -4.54 27.27
C ASP A 7 0.92 -3.50 26.26
N ILE A 8 2.03 -2.80 26.58
CA ILE A 8 2.68 -1.86 25.66
C ILE A 8 3.19 -2.60 24.41
N ALA A 9 3.86 -3.73 24.58
CA ALA A 9 4.40 -4.51 23.47
C ALA A 9 3.28 -5.04 22.54
N LEU A 10 2.16 -5.45 23.11
CA LEU A 10 1.00 -5.90 22.34
C LEU A 10 0.37 -4.73 21.56
N GLU A 11 0.21 -3.57 22.19
CA GLU A 11 -0.36 -2.38 21.55
C GLU A 11 0.52 -1.87 20.39
N GLU A 12 1.84 -1.87 20.56
CA GLU A 12 2.81 -1.52 19.50
C GLU A 12 2.71 -2.51 18.33
N SER A 13 2.64 -3.81 18.60
CA SER A 13 2.54 -4.84 17.55
C SER A 13 1.25 -4.73 16.74
N PHE A 14 0.13 -4.38 17.38
CA PHE A 14 -1.16 -4.19 16.73
C PHE A 14 -1.14 -2.95 15.83
N LYS A 15 -0.56 -1.84 16.31
CA LYS A 15 -0.38 -0.61 15.53
C LYS A 15 0.49 -0.84 14.30
N GLU A 16 1.57 -1.60 14.43
CA GLU A 16 2.42 -1.96 13.29
C GLU A 16 1.66 -2.82 12.26
N GLY A 17 0.90 -3.81 12.73
CA GLY A 17 0.07 -4.67 11.87
C GLY A 17 -1.01 -3.88 11.11
N GLU A 18 -1.70 -2.96 11.78
CA GLU A 18 -2.71 -2.11 11.15
C GLU A 18 -2.09 -1.16 10.11
N ALA A 19 -0.94 -0.58 10.42
CA ALA A 19 -0.20 0.29 9.50
C ALA A 19 0.24 -0.47 8.23
N LYS A 20 0.78 -1.69 8.39
CA LYS A 20 1.15 -2.57 7.27
C LYS A 20 -0.07 -2.91 6.41
N GLY A 21 -1.17 -3.32 7.03
CA GLY A 21 -2.39 -3.68 6.32
C GLY A 21 -2.98 -2.52 5.52
N LYS A 22 -2.98 -1.30 6.08
CA LYS A 22 -3.41 -0.08 5.36
C LYS A 22 -2.50 0.23 4.18
N ALA A 23 -1.18 0.16 4.35
CA ALA A 23 -0.22 0.43 3.29
C ALA A 23 -0.34 -0.60 2.14
N GLU A 24 -0.42 -1.88 2.45
CA GLU A 24 -0.62 -2.96 1.46
C GLU A 24 -1.97 -2.83 0.74
N GLY A 25 -3.01 -2.41 1.45
CA GLY A 25 -4.34 -2.16 0.90
C GLY A 25 -4.35 -1.05 -0.16
N LYS A 26 -3.73 0.11 0.15
CA LYS A 26 -3.60 1.24 -0.78
C LYS A 26 -2.86 0.86 -2.06
N ILE A 27 -1.71 0.17 -1.92
CA ILE A 27 -0.92 -0.29 -3.06
C ILE A 27 -1.71 -1.28 -3.91
N THR A 28 -2.36 -2.27 -3.29
CA THR A 28 -3.15 -3.28 -4.00
C THR A 28 -4.31 -2.66 -4.77
N MET A 29 -4.99 -1.68 -4.17
CA MET A 29 -6.07 -0.94 -4.80
C MET A 29 -5.56 -0.13 -6.01
N ALA A 30 -4.47 0.63 -5.84
CA ALA A 30 -3.84 1.40 -6.92
C ALA A 30 -3.43 0.50 -8.10
N LYS A 31 -2.81 -0.65 -7.83
CA LYS A 31 -2.44 -1.64 -8.86
C LYS A 31 -3.67 -2.15 -9.63
N LYS A 32 -4.78 -2.46 -8.95
CA LYS A 32 -6.03 -2.89 -9.58
C LYS A 32 -6.66 -1.78 -10.44
N MET A 33 -6.62 -0.54 -9.96
CA MET A 33 -7.15 0.62 -10.70
C MET A 33 -6.30 0.94 -11.94
N LEU A 34 -4.98 0.90 -11.82
CA LEU A 34 -4.05 1.01 -12.96
C LEU A 34 -4.30 -0.08 -14.01
N ALA A 35 -4.51 -1.33 -13.59
CA ALA A 35 -4.84 -2.43 -14.49
C ALA A 35 -6.17 -2.20 -15.24
N LYS A 36 -7.14 -1.55 -14.58
CA LYS A 36 -8.42 -1.13 -15.18
C LYS A 36 -8.33 0.18 -15.97
N ARG A 37 -7.13 0.74 -16.17
CA ARG A 37 -6.87 2.01 -16.88
C ARG A 37 -7.66 3.20 -16.28
N LYS A 38 -7.85 3.20 -14.97
CA LYS A 38 -8.42 4.36 -14.27
C LYS A 38 -7.50 5.57 -14.38
N PRO A 39 -8.06 6.80 -14.43
CA PRO A 39 -7.28 8.02 -14.47
C PRO A 39 -6.46 8.19 -13.19
N ILE A 40 -5.31 8.85 -13.30
CA ILE A 40 -4.37 9.05 -12.17
C ILE A 40 -5.04 9.84 -11.05
N ASP A 41 -5.81 10.87 -11.38
CA ASP A 41 -6.50 11.72 -10.38
C ASP A 41 -7.47 10.91 -9.51
N GLU A 42 -8.24 9.99 -10.11
CA GLU A 42 -9.13 9.06 -9.38
C GLU A 42 -8.32 8.12 -8.49
N ILE A 43 -7.15 7.64 -8.95
CA ILE A 43 -6.30 6.78 -8.13
C ILE A 43 -5.76 7.54 -6.91
N ILE A 44 -5.35 8.79 -7.07
CA ILE A 44 -4.90 9.66 -5.97
C ILE A 44 -6.03 9.84 -4.96
N GLU A 45 -7.24 10.16 -5.42
CA GLU A 45 -8.40 10.40 -4.57
C GLU A 45 -8.74 9.18 -3.69
N PHE A 46 -8.73 7.97 -4.26
CA PHE A 46 -9.13 6.77 -3.53
C PHE A 46 -8.02 6.10 -2.73
N THR A 47 -6.75 6.29 -3.09
CA THR A 47 -5.63 5.60 -2.45
C THR A 47 -4.75 6.51 -1.61
N GLU A 48 -4.95 7.83 -1.72
CA GLU A 48 -4.12 8.88 -1.11
C GLU A 48 -2.64 8.76 -1.46
N LEU A 49 -2.31 8.00 -2.52
CA LEU A 49 -0.95 7.92 -3.05
C LEU A 49 -0.64 9.15 -3.88
N THR A 50 0.61 9.56 -3.84
CA THR A 50 1.14 10.63 -4.67
C THR A 50 1.24 10.18 -6.14
N ILE A 51 1.28 11.17 -7.04
CA ILE A 51 1.54 10.94 -8.47
C ILE A 51 2.84 10.15 -8.68
N GLU A 52 3.85 10.43 -7.86
CA GLU A 52 5.18 9.80 -7.94
C GLU A 52 5.10 8.32 -7.59
N GLU A 53 4.44 7.97 -6.48
CA GLU A 53 4.20 6.57 -6.09
C GLU A 53 3.40 5.81 -7.14
N ILE A 54 2.34 6.42 -7.70
CA ILE A 54 1.54 5.81 -8.76
C ILE A 54 2.38 5.58 -10.03
N LYS A 55 3.28 6.52 -10.38
CA LYS A 55 4.19 6.36 -11.52
C LYS A 55 5.19 5.22 -11.29
N VAL A 56 5.73 5.07 -10.08
CA VAL A 56 6.62 3.97 -9.71
C VAL A 56 5.86 2.64 -9.84
N LEU A 57 4.66 2.53 -9.26
CA LEU A 57 3.82 1.34 -9.36
C LEU A 57 3.51 0.95 -10.81
N LYS A 58 3.22 1.94 -11.66
CA LYS A 58 2.99 1.70 -13.09
C LYS A 58 4.23 1.11 -13.77
N LYS A 59 5.42 1.66 -13.51
CA LYS A 59 6.69 1.15 -14.05
C LYS A 59 6.96 -0.28 -13.58
N GLU A 60 6.76 -0.57 -12.29
CA GLU A 60 6.94 -1.92 -11.73
C GLU A 60 6.04 -2.95 -12.45
N ILE A 61 4.77 -2.60 -12.69
CA ILE A 61 3.83 -3.48 -13.39
C ILE A 61 4.30 -3.73 -14.83
N GLU A 62 4.75 -2.70 -15.54
CA GLU A 62 5.25 -2.82 -16.92
C GLU A 62 6.52 -3.67 -16.98
N GLN A 63 7.43 -3.49 -16.03
CA GLN A 63 8.71 -4.20 -15.94
C GLN A 63 8.51 -5.67 -15.54
N SER A 64 7.59 -5.95 -14.62
CA SER A 64 7.15 -7.30 -14.26
C SER A 64 6.58 -8.07 -15.46
N LYS A 65 5.76 -7.42 -16.29
CA LYS A 65 5.24 -8.02 -17.53
C LYS A 65 6.35 -8.33 -18.54
N LYS A 66 7.31 -7.43 -18.68
CA LYS A 66 8.44 -7.59 -19.61
C LYS A 66 9.37 -8.74 -19.21
N ASN A 67 9.55 -8.97 -17.91
CA ASN A 67 10.38 -10.06 -17.39
C ASN A 67 9.66 -11.43 -17.40
N SER A 68 8.37 -11.45 -17.70
CA SER A 68 7.55 -12.67 -17.80
C SER A 68 7.29 -13.10 -19.26
N LEU A 69 7.88 -12.40 -20.24
CA LEU A 69 7.87 -12.68 -21.67
C LEU A 69 9.25 -13.18 -22.11
#